data_AF-A0A7K3YID7-F1
#
_entry.id   AF-A0A7K3YID7-F1
#
_cell.length_a   1.000
_cell.length_b   1.000
_cell.length_c   1.000
_cell.angle_alpha   90.00
_cell.angle_beta   90.00
_cell.angle_gamma   90.00
#
_symmetry.space_group_name_H-M   'P 1'
#
loop_
_entity.id
_entity.type
_entity.pdbx_description
1 polymer ?
#
loop_
_entity_poly.entity_id
_entity_poly.type
_entity_poly.pdbx_seq_one_letter_code
_entity_poly.pdbx_strand_id
1 'polypeptide(L)'
;MPPGQQGGAHDASNCSHGGAGVTAETATAGVARSVTIDIGADNMAFDTDTITVPAGAEVTVNFDNRDDSVPHNVSFYTDSSAADAIFVGDLITGPDRVTQTFTAPAEPGTYYFQCDVHPFMNGAFIVEQA
;
A
#
# COMPACT_ATOMS: atom_id res chain seq x y z
N MET A 1 61.59 2.97 -61.63
CA MET A 1 61.56 2.70 -60.18
C MET A 1 60.86 1.35 -59.99
N PRO A 2 61.51 0.30 -59.48
CA PRO A 2 60.84 -0.95 -59.08
C PRO A 2 60.42 -0.87 -57.59
N PRO A 3 60.03 -1.96 -56.90
CA PRO A 3 58.71 -2.58 -56.85
C PRO A 3 58.18 -2.71 -55.39
N GLY A 4 57.00 -3.33 -55.16
CA GLY A 4 56.62 -3.74 -53.80
C GLY A 4 55.20 -4.30 -53.63
N GLN A 5 55.07 -5.62 -53.72
CA GLN A 5 53.98 -6.43 -53.16
C GLN A 5 54.18 -6.68 -51.65
N GLN A 6 53.14 -7.26 -51.02
CA GLN A 6 53.04 -7.91 -49.68
C GLN A 6 52.46 -6.98 -48.61
N GLY A 7 51.52 -7.37 -47.74
CA GLY A 7 50.94 -8.67 -47.40
C GLY A 7 50.28 -8.55 -46.01
N GLY A 8 49.38 -9.49 -45.67
CA GLY A 8 48.85 -9.69 -44.29
C GLY A 8 47.88 -8.61 -43.81
N ALA A 9 46.92 -8.86 -42.92
CA ALA A 9 46.68 -10.02 -42.09
C ALA A 9 45.18 -10.13 -41.82
N HIS A 10 44.75 -11.37 -41.62
CA HIS A 10 43.47 -11.71 -41.02
C HIS A 10 43.50 -11.23 -39.57
N ASP A 11 42.70 -10.22 -39.23
CA ASP A 11 42.47 -9.86 -37.83
C ASP A 11 41.34 -10.74 -37.29
N ALA A 12 41.71 -11.47 -36.25
CA ALA A 12 40.87 -12.39 -35.51
C ALA A 12 39.82 -11.61 -34.72
N SER A 13 38.55 -11.87 -35.01
CA SER A 13 37.51 -11.68 -33.99
C SER A 13 37.80 -12.62 -32.82
N ASN A 14 38.47 -12.09 -31.80
CA ASN A 14 38.63 -12.71 -30.49
C ASN A 14 38.09 -11.79 -29.39
N CYS A 15 37.00 -12.27 -28.81
CA CYS A 15 36.53 -12.20 -27.43
C CYS A 15 37.12 -11.12 -26.49
N SER A 16 36.23 -10.41 -25.80
CA SER A 16 35.83 -10.76 -24.42
C SER A 16 35.53 -9.52 -23.56
N HIS A 17 34.62 -9.73 -22.60
CA HIS A 17 34.46 -9.06 -21.30
C HIS A 17 33.30 -8.05 -21.15
N GLY A 18 32.35 -8.49 -20.33
CA GLY A 18 31.73 -7.66 -19.29
C GLY A 18 30.45 -6.96 -19.75
N GLY A 19 29.33 -7.10 -19.07
CA GLY A 19 29.07 -7.72 -17.79
C GLY A 19 27.72 -7.25 -17.27
N ALA A 20 27.31 -7.91 -16.20
CA ALA A 20 26.35 -7.45 -15.20
C ALA A 20 24.91 -7.22 -15.67
N GLY A 21 24.04 -8.00 -15.02
CA GLY A 21 22.61 -7.92 -15.16
C GLY A 21 22.06 -6.52 -14.96
N VAL A 22 20.90 -6.33 -15.58
CA VAL A 22 19.88 -5.42 -15.06
C VAL A 22 19.47 -5.97 -13.69
N THR A 23 20.26 -5.62 -12.67
CA THR A 23 19.84 -5.74 -11.28
C THR A 23 18.55 -4.96 -11.17
N ALA A 24 17.51 -5.67 -10.72
CA ALA A 24 16.30 -5.08 -10.20
C ALA A 24 16.67 -3.81 -9.44
N GLU A 25 16.04 -2.71 -9.82
CA GLU A 25 16.07 -1.49 -9.05
C GLU A 25 15.58 -1.87 -7.66
N THR A 26 16.53 -1.95 -6.73
CA THR A 26 16.25 -2.15 -5.32
C THR A 26 15.38 -0.98 -4.91
N ALA A 27 14.06 -1.21 -4.90
CA ALA A 27 13.12 -0.37 -4.20
C ALA A 27 13.73 -0.15 -2.83
N THR A 28 14.15 1.09 -2.60
CA THR A 28 14.71 1.49 -1.32
C THR A 28 13.57 1.28 -0.36
N ALA A 29 13.69 0.27 0.51
CA ALA A 29 12.74 0.04 1.58
C ALA A 29 12.76 1.32 2.42
N GLY A 30 11.80 2.22 2.12
CA GLY A 30 11.54 3.39 2.91
C GLY A 30 11.33 2.92 4.33
N VAL A 31 11.93 3.64 5.29
CA VAL A 31 11.71 3.37 6.71
C VAL A 31 10.21 3.23 6.92
N ALA A 32 9.75 2.04 7.34
CA ALA A 32 8.34 1.78 7.59
C ALA A 32 7.85 2.86 8.56
N ARG A 33 6.99 3.75 8.07
CA ARG A 33 6.44 4.83 8.89
C ARG A 33 5.30 4.25 9.70
N SER A 34 5.29 4.46 11.00
CA SER A 34 4.10 4.18 11.80
C SER A 34 3.22 5.43 11.83
N VAL A 35 1.93 5.26 11.60
CA VAL A 35 0.90 6.31 11.66
C VAL A 35 -0.25 5.82 12.52
N THR A 36 -0.86 6.73 13.28
CA THR A 36 -2.08 6.45 14.02
C THR A 36 -3.23 7.22 13.38
N ILE A 37 -4.36 6.53 13.18
CA ILE A 37 -5.61 7.12 12.71
C ILE A 37 -6.68 6.90 13.78
N ASP A 38 -7.46 7.94 14.05
CA ASP A 38 -8.62 7.89 14.95
C ASP A 38 -9.88 7.96 14.08
N ILE A 39 -10.78 7.00 14.26
CA ILE A 39 -12.05 6.92 13.53
C ILE A 39 -13.16 6.71 14.55
N GLY A 40 -14.18 7.55 14.51
CA GLY A 40 -15.38 7.38 15.31
C GLY A 40 -16.56 6.93 14.47
N ALA A 41 -17.45 6.13 15.06
CA ALA A 41 -18.80 5.89 14.55
C ALA A 41 -19.83 6.57 15.45
N ASP A 42 -20.68 7.42 14.89
CA ASP A 42 -21.77 8.09 15.57
C ASP A 42 -22.89 8.40 14.57
N ASN A 43 -24.15 8.23 14.98
CA ASN A 43 -25.33 8.42 14.14
C ASN A 43 -25.29 7.59 12.83
N MET A 44 -24.85 6.33 12.89
CA MET A 44 -24.73 5.43 11.74
C MET A 44 -23.80 6.00 10.62
N ALA A 45 -22.77 6.75 11.01
CA ALA A 45 -21.79 7.31 10.10
C ALA A 45 -20.39 7.27 10.73
N PHE A 46 -19.35 7.16 9.88
CA PHE A 46 -18.00 7.49 10.32
C PHE A 46 -17.84 9.02 10.43
N ASP A 47 -17.01 9.48 11.35
CA ASP A 47 -16.66 10.91 11.49
C ASP A 47 -15.66 11.41 10.45
N THR A 48 -15.21 10.54 9.55
CA THR A 48 -14.40 10.87 8.37
C THR A 48 -14.88 10.09 7.14
N ASP A 49 -14.77 10.71 5.97
CA ASP A 49 -14.98 10.08 4.65
C ASP A 49 -13.67 9.77 3.92
N THR A 50 -12.53 10.22 4.46
CA THR A 50 -11.22 10.11 3.82
C THR A 50 -10.15 9.84 4.87
N ILE A 51 -9.31 8.84 4.62
CA ILE A 51 -8.14 8.51 5.44
C ILE A 51 -6.92 8.52 4.54
N THR A 52 -5.88 9.27 4.89
CA THR A 52 -4.63 9.33 4.11
C THR A 52 -3.46 8.81 4.92
N VAL A 53 -2.70 7.87 4.37
CA VAL A 53 -1.50 7.30 5.01
C VAL A 53 -0.35 7.13 4.01
N PRO A 54 0.92 7.06 4.47
CA PRO A 54 2.04 6.74 3.59
C PRO A 54 1.98 5.27 3.10
N ALA A 55 2.48 5.05 1.90
CA ALA A 55 2.68 3.72 1.32
C ALA A 55 3.56 2.85 2.23
N GLY A 56 3.10 1.62 2.49
CA GLY A 56 3.77 0.65 3.35
C GLY A 56 3.83 1.02 4.83
N ALA A 57 3.07 2.03 5.27
CA ALA A 57 3.05 2.43 6.67
C ALA A 57 2.43 1.34 7.58
N GLU A 58 2.94 1.22 8.80
CA GLU A 58 2.23 0.54 9.88
C GLU A 58 1.14 1.48 10.40
N VAL A 59 -0.12 1.14 10.15
CA VAL A 59 -1.28 1.93 10.55
C VAL A 59 -1.82 1.37 11.87
N THR A 60 -1.89 2.20 12.89
CA THR A 60 -2.64 1.95 14.13
C THR A 60 -4.00 2.61 14.03
N VAL A 61 -5.07 1.82 14.04
CA VAL A 61 -6.45 2.29 14.01
C VAL A 61 -6.99 2.33 15.43
N ASN A 62 -7.38 3.50 15.91
CA ASN A 62 -8.19 3.66 17.10
C ASN A 62 -9.64 3.85 16.68
N PHE A 63 -10.46 2.82 16.84
CA PHE A 63 -11.88 2.89 16.49
C PHE A 63 -12.72 3.14 17.75
N ASP A 64 -13.55 4.18 17.71
CA ASP A 64 -14.45 4.62 18.79
C ASP A 64 -15.90 4.49 18.33
N ASN A 65 -16.56 3.38 18.66
CA ASN A 65 -17.97 3.19 18.36
C ASN A 65 -18.81 3.85 19.46
N ARG A 66 -19.49 4.95 19.12
CA ARG A 66 -20.30 5.77 20.04
C ARG A 66 -21.81 5.48 19.92
N ASP A 67 -22.24 4.72 18.91
CA ASP A 67 -23.64 4.36 18.72
C ASP A 67 -24.08 3.32 19.76
N ASP A 68 -25.13 3.62 20.52
CA ASP A 68 -25.63 2.74 21.58
C ASP A 68 -26.21 1.43 21.02
N SER A 69 -25.64 0.31 21.45
CA SER A 69 -26.10 -1.04 21.11
C SER A 69 -26.05 -1.38 19.61
N VAL A 70 -25.31 -0.61 18.80
CA VAL A 70 -25.11 -0.86 17.37
C VAL A 70 -23.70 -1.42 17.13
N PRO A 71 -23.56 -2.58 16.46
CA PRO A 71 -22.26 -3.12 16.12
C PRO A 71 -21.66 -2.44 14.90
N HIS A 72 -20.39 -2.03 14.99
CA HIS A 72 -19.63 -1.46 13.88
C HIS A 72 -18.21 -2.01 13.86
N ASN A 73 -17.60 -2.00 12.67
CA ASN A 73 -16.18 -2.21 12.46
C ASN A 73 -15.67 -1.22 11.41
N VAL A 74 -14.36 -1.20 11.21
CA VAL A 74 -13.72 -0.50 10.08
C VAL A 74 -12.84 -1.51 9.36
N SER A 75 -13.17 -1.77 8.11
CA SER A 75 -12.43 -2.68 7.21
C SER A 75 -11.94 -1.92 5.99
N PHE A 76 -10.75 -2.27 5.49
CA PHE A 76 -10.09 -1.65 4.36
C PHE A 76 -9.98 -2.66 3.21
N TYR A 77 -10.26 -2.22 2.00
CA TYR A 77 -10.37 -3.04 0.79
C TYR A 77 -9.65 -2.42 -0.40
N THR A 78 -9.36 -3.25 -1.40
CA THR A 78 -8.78 -2.79 -2.67
C THR A 78 -9.68 -1.77 -3.37
N ASP A 79 -11.00 -1.99 -3.35
CA ASP A 79 -12.01 -1.12 -3.94
C ASP A 79 -13.39 -1.32 -3.29
N SER A 80 -14.39 -0.59 -3.79
CA SER A 80 -15.76 -0.58 -3.25
C SER A 80 -16.55 -1.88 -3.47
N SER A 81 -16.01 -2.86 -4.20
CA SER A 81 -16.62 -4.20 -4.28
C SER A 81 -16.49 -4.97 -2.96
N ALA A 82 -15.54 -4.56 -2.10
CA ALA A 82 -15.18 -5.25 -0.86
C ALA A 82 -14.82 -6.73 -1.07
N ALA A 83 -14.36 -7.11 -2.27
CA ALA A 83 -14.00 -8.49 -2.60
C ALA A 83 -12.62 -8.89 -2.05
N ASP A 84 -11.64 -7.97 -2.11
CA ASP A 84 -10.28 -8.22 -1.64
C ASP A 84 -9.96 -7.31 -0.44
N ALA A 85 -9.86 -7.92 0.74
CA ALA A 85 -9.56 -7.21 1.98
C ALA A 85 -8.07 -6.91 2.12
N ILE A 86 -7.75 -5.68 2.52
CA ILE A 86 -6.43 -5.26 3.02
C ILE A 86 -6.37 -5.54 4.53
N PHE A 87 -7.44 -5.16 5.24
CA PHE A 87 -7.59 -5.36 6.68
C PHE A 87 -9.07 -5.49 7.03
N VAL A 88 -9.42 -6.42 7.92
CA VAL A 88 -10.77 -6.55 8.48
C VAL A 88 -10.68 -6.28 9.96
N GLY A 89 -11.30 -5.19 10.41
CA GLY A 89 -11.32 -4.83 11.82
C GLY A 89 -12.34 -5.64 12.62
N ASP A 90 -12.04 -5.85 13.90
CA ASP A 90 -12.98 -6.42 14.87
C ASP A 90 -14.33 -5.67 14.90
N LEU A 91 -15.42 -6.44 14.97
CA LEU A 91 -16.78 -5.93 15.15
C LEU A 91 -17.06 -5.69 16.65
N ILE A 92 -17.25 -4.43 17.03
CA ILE A 92 -17.53 -4.02 18.41
C ILE A 92 -18.93 -3.42 18.53
N THR A 93 -19.64 -3.71 19.62
CA THR A 93 -20.94 -3.11 19.93
C THR A 93 -20.75 -1.88 20.79
N GLY A 94 -21.23 -0.73 20.32
CA GLY A 94 -21.06 0.53 21.04
C GLY A 94 -21.94 0.64 22.30
N PRO A 95 -21.57 1.50 23.26
CA PRO A 95 -20.34 2.30 23.29
C PRO A 95 -19.12 1.45 23.67
N ASP A 96 -18.11 1.38 22.79
CA ASP A 96 -16.88 0.61 23.01
C ASP A 96 -15.74 1.11 22.11
N ARG A 97 -14.50 0.70 22.43
CA ARG A 97 -13.29 1.07 21.69
C ARG A 97 -12.39 -0.13 21.43
N VAL A 98 -11.76 -0.12 20.26
CA VAL A 98 -10.74 -1.10 19.92
C VAL A 98 -9.57 -0.42 19.21
N THR A 99 -8.35 -0.85 19.53
CA THR A 99 -7.13 -0.45 18.82
C THR A 99 -6.55 -1.65 18.10
N GLN A 100 -6.32 -1.52 16.80
CA GLN A 100 -5.79 -2.59 15.95
C GLN A 100 -4.73 -2.04 15.00
N THR A 101 -3.82 -2.89 14.52
CA THR A 101 -2.76 -2.49 13.60
C THR A 101 -2.79 -3.30 12.31
N PHE A 102 -2.43 -2.66 11.20
CA PHE A 102 -2.22 -3.31 9.91
C PHE A 102 -1.14 -2.58 9.12
N THR A 103 -0.68 -3.19 8.02
CA THR A 103 0.26 -2.55 7.10
C THR A 103 -0.50 -2.04 5.88
N ALA A 104 -0.39 -0.73 5.61
CA ALA A 104 -0.98 -0.12 4.42
C ALA A 104 -0.37 -0.72 3.14
N PRO A 105 -1.10 -0.71 2.01
CA PRO A 105 -0.56 -1.08 0.70
C PRO A 105 0.77 -0.36 0.41
N ALA A 106 1.70 -1.08 -0.21
CA ALA A 106 2.98 -0.51 -0.64
C ALA A 106 2.85 0.31 -1.94
N GLU A 107 1.78 0.09 -2.70
CA GLU A 107 1.48 0.86 -3.90
C GLU A 107 0.61 2.07 -3.51
N PRO A 108 0.99 3.29 -3.89
CA PRO A 108 0.13 4.45 -3.75
C PRO A 108 -1.13 4.31 -4.58
N GLY A 109 -2.24 4.84 -4.08
CA GLY A 109 -3.50 4.78 -4.79
C GLY A 109 -4.69 5.15 -3.92
N THR A 110 -5.86 5.11 -4.55
CA THR A 110 -7.13 5.21 -3.85
C THR A 110 -7.69 3.82 -3.66
N TYR A 111 -7.85 3.48 -2.39
CA TYR A 111 -8.45 2.28 -1.86
C TYR A 111 -9.77 2.65 -1.16
N TYR A 112 -10.39 1.69 -0.49
CA TYR A 112 -11.70 1.85 0.08
C TYR A 112 -11.72 1.40 1.55
N PHE A 113 -12.53 2.04 2.38
CA PHE A 113 -12.87 1.52 3.70
C PHE A 113 -14.37 1.57 3.95
N GLN A 114 -14.88 0.62 4.73
CA GLN A 114 -16.29 0.56 5.10
C GLN A 114 -16.51 -0.10 6.47
N CYS A 115 -17.74 0.02 6.99
CA CYS A 115 -18.28 -0.94 7.95
C CYS A 115 -18.94 -2.10 7.19
N ASP A 116 -18.64 -3.34 7.56
CA ASP A 116 -19.09 -4.53 6.82
C ASP A 116 -20.56 -4.87 7.07
N VAL A 117 -21.05 -4.60 8.28
CA VAL A 117 -22.46 -4.79 8.63
C VAL A 117 -23.35 -3.61 8.23
N HIS A 118 -22.73 -2.47 7.90
CA HIS A 118 -23.40 -1.26 7.41
C HIS A 118 -22.65 -0.65 6.21
N PRO A 119 -22.68 -1.27 5.01
CA PRO A 119 -21.82 -0.87 3.88
C PRO A 119 -22.03 0.57 3.36
N PHE A 120 -23.09 1.26 3.78
CA PHE A 120 -23.29 2.68 3.51
C PHE A 120 -22.39 3.60 4.36
N MET A 121 -21.79 3.11 5.44
CA MET A 121 -20.74 3.77 6.19
C MET A 121 -19.42 3.44 5.52
N ASN A 122 -18.91 4.35 4.69
CA ASN A 122 -17.71 4.12 3.90
C ASN A 122 -16.98 5.41 3.55
N GLY A 123 -15.78 5.26 2.99
CA GLY A 123 -14.97 6.36 2.51
C GLY A 123 -13.76 5.92 1.70
N ALA A 124 -12.97 6.90 1.30
CA ALA A 124 -11.74 6.70 0.54
C ALA A 124 -10.54 6.47 1.47
N PHE A 125 -9.78 5.41 1.20
CA PHE A 125 -8.49 5.17 1.85
C PHE A 125 -7.37 5.53 0.87
N ILE A 126 -6.72 6.67 1.06
CA ILE A 126 -5.68 7.18 0.17
C ILE A 126 -4.32 6.77 0.71
N VAL A 127 -3.56 6.07 -0.12
CA VAL A 127 -2.18 5.73 0.14
C VAL A 127 -1.30 6.64 -0.71
N GLU A 128 -0.48 7.46 -0.06
CA GLU A 128 0.41 8.41 -0.73
C GLU A 128 1.86 7.96 -0.70
N GLN A 129 2.67 8.49 -1.62
CA GLN A 129 4.12 8.27 -1.56
C GLN A 129 4.70 8.81 -0.25
N ALA A 130 5.60 8.03 0.36
CA ALA A 130 6.26 8.37 1.61
C ALA A 130 7.26 9.55 1.47
#